data_AF-A0A951TZL5-F1
#
_entry.id   AF-A0A951TZL5-F1
#
_cell.length_a   1.000
_cell.length_b   1.000
_cell.length_c   1.000
_cell.angle_alpha   90.00
_cell.angle_beta   90.00
_cell.angle_gamma   90.00
#
_symmetry.space_group_name_H-M   'P 1'
#
loop_
_entity.id
_entity.type
_entity.pdbx_description
1 polymer ?
#
loop_
_entity_poly.entity_id
_entity_poly.type
_entity_poly.pdbx_seq_one_letter_code
_entity_poly.pdbx_strand_id
1 'polypeptide(L)' 'MKQQISEMAIHGSGIRDTARVLGISTTTVMKTLEKKSLLEGGE' A
#
# COMPACT_ATOMS: atom_id res chain seq x y z
N MET A 1 -5.51 8.57 1.62
CA MET A 1 -5.66 7.24 0.96
C MET A 1 -4.33 6.53 0.73
N LYS A 2 -3.32 7.10 0.06
CA LYS A 2 -2.06 6.38 -0.25
C LYS A 2 -1.28 5.93 1.00
N GLN A 3 -1.21 6.77 2.04
CA GLN A 3 -0.58 6.40 3.33
C GLN A 3 -1.30 5.23 4.00
N GLN A 4 -2.63 5.29 4.10
CA GLN A 4 -3.44 4.24 4.71
C GLN A 4 -3.26 2.86 4.04
N ILE A 5 -3.09 2.83 2.71
CA ILE A 5 -2.76 1.60 1.96
C ILE A 5 -1.42 1.03 2.42
N SER A 6 -0.39 1.87 2.48
CA SER A 6 0.94 1.43 2.90
C SER A 6 0.99 1.06 4.37
N GLU A 7 0.35 1.84 5.24
CA GLU A 7 0.25 1.52 6.67
C GLU A 7 -0.45 0.18 6.87
N MET A 8 -1.62 -0.06 6.27
CA MET A 8 -2.31 -1.35 6.41
C MET A 8 -1.44 -2.52 5.93
N ALA A 9 -0.79 -2.37 4.78
CA ALA A 9 0.08 -3.41 4.23
C ALA A 9 1.35 -3.66 5.07
N ILE A 10 1.93 -2.63 5.68
CA ILE A 10 3.11 -2.75 6.56
C ILE A 10 2.73 -3.34 7.92
N HIS A 11 1.55 -3.01 8.46
CA HIS A 11 1.04 -3.53 9.73
C HIS A 11 0.43 -4.94 9.64
N GLY A 12 0.62 -5.65 8.51
CA GLY A 12 0.25 -7.07 8.37
C GLY A 12 -1.06 -7.36 7.62
N SER A 13 -1.83 -6.34 7.21
CA SER A 13 -2.94 -6.51 6.26
C SER A 13 -2.36 -6.71 4.86
N GLY A 14 -1.94 -7.93 4.53
CA GLY A 14 -1.34 -8.25 3.22
C GLY A 14 -2.12 -7.66 2.03
N ILE A 15 -1.44 -7.49 0.89
CA ILE A 15 -1.91 -6.73 -0.29
C ILE A 15 -3.38 -7.02 -0.69
N ARG A 16 -3.80 -8.29 -0.61
CA ARG A 16 -5.16 -8.74 -0.97
C ARG A 16 -6.21 -8.29 0.04
N ASP A 17 -5.87 -8.27 1.32
CA ASP A 17 -6.75 -7.83 2.40
C ASP A 17 -6.96 -6.32 2.32
N THR A 18 -5.86 -5.57 2.18
CA THR A 18 -5.91 -4.11 1.97
C THR A 18 -6.73 -3.73 0.74
N ALA A 19 -6.60 -4.46 -0.37
CA ALA A 19 -7.41 -4.25 -1.57
C ALA A 19 -8.91 -4.49 -1.31
N ARG A 20 -9.25 -5.55 -0.56
CA ARG A 20 -10.64 -5.89 -0.21
C ARG A 20 -11.28 -4.86 0.73
N VAL A 21 -10.57 -4.43 1.77
CA VAL A 21 -11.07 -3.46 2.76
C VAL A 21 -11.28 -2.09 2.13
N LEU A 22 -10.36 -1.67 1.25
CA LEU A 22 -10.41 -0.36 0.62
C LEU A 22 -11.24 -0.34 -0.67
N GLY A 23 -11.69 -1.49 -1.16
CA GLY A 23 -12.45 -1.59 -2.41
C GLY A 23 -11.65 -1.18 -3.66
N ILE A 24 -10.33 -1.35 -3.63
CA ILE A 24 -9.42 -0.99 -4.73
C ILE A 24 -8.71 -2.22 -5.30
N SER A 25 -8.17 -2.11 -6.50
CA SER A 25 -7.40 -3.19 -7.11
C SER A 25 -6.10 -3.47 -6.35
N THR A 26 -5.70 -4.75 -6.29
CA THR A 26 -4.40 -5.18 -5.74
C THR A 26 -3.23 -4.53 -6.46
N THR A 27 -3.35 -4.25 -7.75
CA THR A 27 -2.34 -3.51 -8.53
C THR A 27 -2.15 -2.07 -8.06
N THR A 28 -3.22 -1.41 -7.59
CA THR A 28 -3.15 -0.07 -7.00
C THR A 28 -2.43 -0.09 -5.65
N VAL A 29 -2.71 -1.12 -4.84
CA VAL A 29 -2.02 -1.33 -3.55
C VAL A 29 -0.53 -1.55 -3.78
N MET A 30 -0.18 -2.44 -4.70
CA MET A 30 1.20 -2.78 -5.04
C MET A 30 1.97 -1.57 -5.57
N LYS A 31 1.42 -0.82 -6.54
CA LYS A 31 2.03 0.42 -7.05
C LYS A 31 2.22 1.47 -5.96
N THR A 32 1.31 1.55 -5.00
CA THR A 32 1.41 2.51 -3.89
C THR A 32 2.56 2.13 -2.95
N LEU A 33 2.71 0.84 -2.64
CA LEU A 33 3.80 0.31 -1.83
C LEU A 33 5.17 0.48 -2.49
N GLU A 34 5.27 0.10 -3.77
CA GLU A 34 6.49 0.22 -4.56
C GLU A 34 6.93 1.68 -4.67
N LYS A 35 5.98 2.58 -4.92
CA LYS A 35 6.23 4.03 -4.98
C LYS A 35 6.60 4.62 -3.62
N LYS A 36 6.05 4.12 -2.51
CA LYS A 36 6.45 4.58 -1.16
C LYS A 36 7.88 4.14 -0.83
N SER A 37 8.24 2.90 -1.17
CA SER A 37 9.62 2.41 -1.04
C SER A 37 10.63 3.22 -1.85
N LEU A 38 10.21 3.77 -3.00
CA LEU A 38 11.05 4.65 -3.83
C LEU A 38 11.10 6.10 -3.33
N LEU A 39 10.12 6.54 -2.55
CA LEU A 39 10.01 7.91 -2.05
C LEU A 39 10.63 8.09 -0.66
N GLU A 40 10.74 7.03 0.14
CA GLU A 40 11.37 7.06 1.49
C GLU A 40 12.91 6.93 1.45
N GLY A 41 13.54 6.94 0.26
CA GLY A 41 15.00 6.90 0.09
C GLY A 41 15.68 8.25 -0.14
N GLY A 42 14.99 9.35 0.13
CA GLY A 42 15.46 10.72 -0.13
C GLY A 42 15.13 11.68 1.00
N GLU A 43 15.66 11.41 2.18
CA GLU A 43 15.74 12.37 3.29
C GLU A 43 17.05 12.15 4.08
#